data_AF-A0A2M7RNG0-F1
#
_entry.id   AF-A0A2M7RNG0-F1
#
_cell.length_a   1.000
_cell.length_b   1.000
_cell.length_c   1.000
_cell.angle_alpha   90.00
_cell.angle_beta   90.00
_cell.angle_gamma   90.00
#
_symmetry.space_group_name_H-M   'P 1'
#
loop_
_entity.id
_entity.type
_entity.pdbx_description
1 polymer ?
#
loop_
_entity_poly.entity_id
_entity_poly.type
_entity_poly.pdbx_seq_one_letter_code
_entity_poly.pdbx_strand_id
1 'polypeptide(L)' 'RIDNPKDMVNYELIEALEDPAGIVVVEWAEKIEAELPKEKLVVKFEYVREDKREIILRANGQRHEGLLKV' A
#
# COMPACT_ATOMS: atom_id res chain seq x y z
N ARG A 1 15.58 20.09 11.18
CA ARG A 1 16.74 19.17 11.07
C ARG A 1 16.15 17.78 11.19
N ILE A 2 16.33 16.91 10.20
CA ILE A 2 15.90 15.52 10.34
C ILE A 2 17.03 14.81 11.08
N ASP A 3 16.77 14.45 12.33
CA ASP A 3 17.81 13.93 13.24
C ASP A 3 17.98 12.41 13.11
N ASN A 4 17.06 11.72 12.43
CA ASN A 4 17.08 10.28 12.21
C ASN A 4 16.70 9.91 10.76
N PRO A 5 17.46 9.06 10.06
CA PRO A 5 17.11 8.58 8.72
C PRO A 5 15.71 7.96 8.60
N LYS A 6 15.18 7.37 9.69
CA LYS A 6 13.80 6.84 9.70
C LYS A 6 12.74 7.94 9.56
N ASP A 7 13.00 9.12 10.11
CA ASP A 7 12.06 10.22 10.03
C ASP A 7 11.98 10.71 8.59
N MET A 8 13.11 10.74 7.87
CA MET A 8 13.16 11.13 6.45
C MET A 8 12.32 10.21 5.56
N VAL A 9 12.45 8.89 5.74
CA VAL A 9 11.64 7.90 5.01
C VAL A 9 10.16 8.05 5.32
N ASN A 10 9.81 8.36 6.58
CA ASN A 10 8.42 8.60 6.95
C ASN A 10 7.85 9.86 6.28
N TYR A 11 8.62 10.96 6.27
CA TYR A 11 8.20 12.19 5.60
C TYR A 11 7.97 12.00 4.10
N GLU A 12 8.88 11.32 3.39
CA GLU A 12 8.72 11.05 1.95
C GLU A 12 7.49 10.17 1.67
N LEU A 13 7.22 9.18 2.53
CA LEU A 13 6.02 8.33 2.41
C LEU A 13 4.74 9.15 2.62
N ILE A 14 4.71 9.99 3.66
CA ILE A 14 3.54 10.84 3.96
C ILE A 14 3.29 11.82 2.81
N GLU A 15 4.32 12.48 2.31
CA GLU A 15 4.20 13.40 1.17
C GLU A 15 3.64 12.68 -0.07
N ALA A 16 4.12 11.48 -0.37
CA ALA A 16 3.60 10.67 -1.48
C ALA A 16 2.14 10.25 -1.28
N LEU A 17 1.71 9.98 -0.03
CA LEU A 17 0.32 9.62 0.30
C LEU A 17 -0.63 10.83 0.26
N GLU A 18 -0.12 12.05 0.41
CA GLU A 18 -0.90 13.29 0.38
C GLU A 18 -1.18 13.81 -1.03
N ASP A 19 -0.43 13.37 -2.05
CA ASP A 19 -0.69 13.75 -3.45
C ASP A 19 -1.99 13.08 -3.97
N PRO A 20 -3.08 13.85 -4.20
CA PRO A 20 -4.36 13.28 -4.64
C PRO A 20 -4.34 12.70 -6.06
N ALA A 21 -3.34 13.08 -6.88
CA ALA A 21 -3.13 12.56 -8.22
C ALA A 21 -2.15 11.37 -8.25
N GLY A 22 -1.40 11.18 -7.17
CA GLY A 22 -0.43 10.11 -7.01
C GLY A 22 -1.06 8.72 -6.87
N ILE A 23 -0.28 7.70 -7.25
CA ILE A 23 -0.55 6.30 -6.90
C ILE A 23 0.69 5.79 -6.17
N VAL A 24 0.51 5.36 -4.93
CA VAL A 24 1.59 4.83 -4.10
C VAL A 24 1.44 3.31 -4.00
N VAL A 25 2.52 2.59 -4.31
CA VAL A 25 2.61 1.14 -4.13
C VAL A 25 3.60 0.87 -3.01
N VAL A 26 3.15 0.17 -1.97
CA VAL A 26 3.95 -0.12 -0.77
C VAL A 26 4.21 -1.62 -0.68
N GLU A 27 5.47 -2.02 -0.80
CA GLU A 27 5.89 -3.39 -0.49
C GLU A 27 6.10 -3.58 1.01
N TRP A 28 5.89 -4.82 1.50
CA TRP A 28 5.97 -5.16 2.93
C TRP A 28 5.12 -4.25 3.82
N ALA A 29 3.94 -3.85 3.31
CA ALA A 29 2.99 -2.93 3.92
C ALA A 29 2.63 -3.30 5.37
N GLU A 30 2.65 -4.59 5.71
CA GLU A 30 2.39 -5.08 7.06
C GLU A 30 3.37 -4.55 8.12
N LYS A 31 4.57 -4.11 7.74
CA LYS A 31 5.56 -3.52 8.66
C LYS A 31 5.23 -2.09 9.08
N ILE A 32 4.36 -1.41 8.31
CA ILE A 32 4.00 -0.01 8.52
C ILE A 32 2.49 0.21 8.49
N GLU A 33 1.71 -0.83 8.80
CA GLU A 33 0.24 -0.82 8.70
C GLU A 33 -0.41 0.34 9.47
N ALA A 34 0.22 0.80 10.56
CA ALA A 34 -0.25 1.93 11.37
C ALA A 34 -0.15 3.29 10.66
N GLU A 35 0.79 3.44 9.71
CA GLU A 35 1.02 4.69 8.95
C GLU A 35 0.24 4.71 7.62
N LEU A 36 -0.29 3.55 7.19
CA LEU A 36 -1.02 3.43 5.93
C LEU A 36 -2.47 3.93 6.06
N PRO A 37 -3.04 4.48 4.98
CA PRO A 37 -4.45 4.89 4.99
C PRO A 37 -5.36 3.68 5.24
N LYS A 38 -6.48 3.93 5.92
CA LYS A 38 -7.51 2.90 6.19
C LYS A 38 -8.14 2.40 4.88
N GLU A 39 -8.39 3.32 3.96
CA GLU A 39 -8.86 3.01 2.62
C GLU A 39 -7.69 2.77 1.69
N LYS A 40 -7.58 1.56 1.16
CA LYS A 40 -6.51 1.11 0.26
C LYS A 40 -6.95 -0.14 -0.48
N LEU A 41 -6.30 -0.42 -1.60
CA LEU A 41 -6.36 -1.73 -2.25
C LEU A 41 -5.20 -2.59 -1.73
N VAL A 42 -5.51 -3.67 -1.03
CA VAL A 42 -4.51 -4.65 -0.60
C VAL A 42 -4.32 -5.67 -1.71
N VAL A 43 -3.07 -5.84 -2.14
CA VAL A 43 -2.64 -6.86 -3.10
C VAL A 43 -1.78 -7.87 -2.35
N LYS A 44 -2.28 -9.10 -2.17
CA LYS A 44 -1.53 -10.17 -1.52
C LYS A 44 -1.13 -11.22 -2.54
N PHE A 45 0.13 -11.65 -2.47
CA PHE A 45 0.65 -12.75 -3.27
C PHE A 45 0.82 -13.98 -2.39
N GLU A 46 0.30 -15.12 -2.82
CA GLU A 46 0.48 -16.40 -2.15
C GLU A 46 1.17 -17.41 -3.09
N TYR A 47 2.12 -18.17 -2.53
CA TYR A 47 2.78 -19.24 -3.27
C TYR A 47 1.82 -20.41 -3.44
N VAL A 48 1.55 -20.78 -4.70
CA VAL A 48 0.78 -22.00 -5.01
C VAL A 48 1.74 -23.14 -5.32
N ARG A 49 2.77 -22.88 -6.14
CA ARG A 49 3.93 -23.74 -6.47
C ARG A 49 5.11 -22.86 -6.86
N GLU A 50 6.26 -23.43 -7.24
CA GLU A 50 7.50 -22.70 -7.56
C GLU A 50 7.28 -21.52 -8.54
N ASP A 51 6.58 -21.78 -9.65
CA ASP A 51 6.32 -20.85 -10.74
C ASP A 51 4.90 -20.25 -10.74
N LYS A 52 4.07 -20.62 -9.75
CA LYS A 52 2.67 -20.21 -9.67
C LYS A 52 2.38 -19.38 -8.43
N ARG A 53 1.75 -18.22 -8.62
CA ARG A 53 1.25 -17.37 -7.54
C ARG A 53 -0.27 -17.23 -7.65
N GLU A 54 -0.92 -17.12 -6.50
CA GLU A 54 -2.26 -16.58 -6.39
C GLU A 54 -2.16 -15.11 -6.00
N ILE A 55 -2.96 -14.25 -6.64
CA ILE A 55 -3.04 -12.83 -6.32
C ILE A 55 -4.44 -12.57 -5.77
N ILE A 56 -4.49 -12.11 -4.53
CA ILE A 56 -5.72 -11.79 -3.82
C ILE A 56 -5.81 -10.27 -3.72
N LEU A 57 -6.89 -9.72 -4.29
CA LEU A 57 -7.21 -8.29 -4.22
C LEU A 57 -8.30 -8.07 -3.17
N ARG A 58 -8.05 -7.17 -2.21
CA ARG A 58 -9.03 -6.75 -1.21
C ARG A 58 -9.15 -5.24 -1.20
N ALA A 59 -10.34 -4.75 -1.52
CA ALA A 59 -10.62 -3.33 -1.50
C ALA A 59 -11.15 -2.91 -0.12
N ASN A 60 -10.59 -1.81 0.39
CA ASN A 60 -11.17 -1.06 1.50
C ASN A 60 -11.50 0.35 1.03
N GLY A 61 -12.76 0.77 1.19
CA GLY A 61 -13.23 2.09 0.77
C GLY A 61 -13.83 2.11 -0.64
N GLN A 62 -14.75 3.04 -0.86
CA GLN A 62 -15.61 3.06 -2.06
C GLN A 62 -14.81 3.19 -3.37
N ARG A 63 -13.73 3.97 -3.37
CA ARG A 63 -12.84 4.12 -4.53
C ARG A 63 -12.23 2.77 -4.94
N HIS A 64 -11.69 2.03 -3.97
CA HIS A 64 -11.01 0.75 -4.22
C HIS A 64 -12.01 -0.36 -4.57
N GLU A 65 -13.20 -0.35 -3.98
CA GLU A 65 -14.28 -1.27 -4.36
C GLU A 65 -14.71 -1.05 -5.81
N GLY A 66 -14.73 0.21 -6.26
CA GLY A 66 -14.96 0.57 -7.66
C GLY A 66 -13.95 -0.05 -8.61
N LEU A 67 -12.67 -0.18 -8.19
CA LEU A 67 -11.63 -0.81 -9.02
C LEU A 67 -11.84 -2.32 -9.22
N LEU A 68 -12.56 -2.99 -8.31
CA LEU A 68 -12.82 -4.43 -8.38
C LEU A 68 -14.14 -4.77 -9.08
N LYS A 69 -14.97 -3.76 -9.36
CA LYS A 69 -16.21 -3.92 -10.15
C LYS A 69 -15.83 -3.90 -11.62
N VAL A 70 -15.78 -5.09 -12.22
CA VAL A 70 -15.54 -5.30 -13.66
C VAL A 70 -16.87 -5.39 -14.40
#